data_AF-A0A8D3A8E0-F1
#
_entry.id   AF-A0A8D3A8E0-F1
#
_cell.length_a   1.000
_cell.length_b   1.000
_cell.length_c   1.000
_cell.angle_alpha   90.00
_cell.angle_beta   90.00
_cell.angle_gamma   90.00
#
_symmetry.space_group_name_H-M   'P 1'
#
loop_
_entity.id
_entity.type
_entity.pdbx_description
1 polymer ?
#
loop_
_entity_poly.entity_id
_entity_poly.type
_entity_poly.pdbx_seq_one_letter_code
_entity_poly.pdbx_strand_id
1 'polypeptide(L)'
;MPREDRATWKSNYFIKIIQLLDDFPKCFIVGADNVGSKQMQTIRLSLRGKAVVLMGKNTMMRKAIRGHLENNPALEKLLPHIKGNVGFVFTKEDLAEIRDLLLENKVPAAARAGAIAPCDVTVPAQNTGLGPEKTSFFQALGITTKISRGTIEILGVRNIASVCLEIGYPTLASVPHTIINGYKRVLAIAVETDYSFPLADKVKAFLADPSAFAAVAAPAAAAEAAAPAAAAKEEVKEESEESDDDMGFGLFD
;
A
#
# COMPACT_ATOMS: atom_id res chain seq x y z
N MET A 1 -27.30 29.41 21.37
CA MET A 1 -28.05 29.90 20.19
C MET A 1 -29.34 29.11 20.10
N PRO A 2 -30.52 29.75 20.08
CA PRO A 2 -31.77 29.03 19.83
C PRO A 2 -31.70 28.32 18.48
N ARG A 3 -32.36 27.17 18.38
CA ARG A 3 -32.35 26.34 17.17
C ARG A 3 -33.20 27.07 16.14
N GLU A 4 -32.55 27.74 15.19
CA GLU A 4 -33.24 28.43 14.08
C GLU A 4 -34.22 27.50 13.37
N ASP A 5 -35.32 28.05 12.90
CA ASP A 5 -36.30 27.33 12.10
C ASP A 5 -35.64 26.69 10.88
N ARG A 6 -36.08 25.48 10.54
CA ARG A 6 -35.46 24.69 9.45
C ARG A 6 -35.50 25.41 8.10
N ALA A 7 -36.53 26.24 7.87
CA ALA A 7 -36.69 27.00 6.63
C ALA A 7 -35.66 28.14 6.54
N THR A 8 -35.51 28.92 7.60
CA THR A 8 -34.56 30.04 7.67
C THR A 8 -33.12 29.55 7.64
N TRP A 9 -32.82 28.44 8.31
CA TRP A 9 -31.50 27.81 8.22
C TRP A 9 -31.14 27.39 6.78
N LYS A 10 -32.11 26.82 6.05
CA LYS A 10 -31.89 26.42 4.64
C LYS A 10 -31.63 27.63 3.75
N SER A 11 -32.41 28.71 3.88
CA SER A 11 -32.20 29.92 3.09
C SER A 11 -30.85 30.56 3.41
N ASN A 12 -30.48 30.64 4.69
CA ASN A 12 -29.18 31.16 5.11
C ASN A 12 -28.02 30.32 4.55
N TYR A 13 -28.21 28.99 4.52
CA TYR A 13 -27.22 28.10 3.92
C TYR A 13 -27.09 28.28 2.40
N PHE A 14 -28.21 28.47 1.69
CA PHE A 14 -28.19 28.80 0.25
C PHE A 14 -27.42 30.10 0.01
N ILE A 15 -27.78 31.17 0.71
CA ILE A 15 -27.11 32.47 0.59
C ILE A 15 -25.60 32.32 0.82
N LYS A 16 -25.21 31.57 1.86
CA LYS A 16 -23.80 31.34 2.19
C LYS A 16 -23.04 30.58 1.10
N ILE A 17 -23.63 29.56 0.48
CA ILE A 17 -22.99 28.85 -0.64
C ILE A 17 -22.77 29.79 -1.81
N ILE A 18 -23.80 30.57 -2.14
CA ILE A 18 -23.80 31.48 -3.28
C ILE A 18 -22.70 32.52 -3.11
N GLN A 19 -22.63 33.14 -1.93
CA GLN A 19 -21.57 34.06 -1.58
C GLN A 19 -20.17 33.44 -1.75
N LEU A 20 -19.98 32.21 -1.28
CA LEU A 20 -18.69 31.53 -1.40
C LEU A 20 -18.34 31.14 -2.85
N LEU A 21 -19.33 30.88 -3.70
CA LEU A 21 -19.13 30.61 -5.13
C LEU A 21 -18.75 31.87 -5.90
N ASP A 22 -19.27 33.04 -5.50
CA ASP A 22 -18.96 34.33 -6.12
C ASP A 22 -17.63 34.90 -5.60
N ASP A 23 -17.35 34.76 -4.29
CA ASP A 23 -16.16 35.32 -3.64
C ASP A 23 -14.86 34.60 -4.01
N PHE A 24 -14.94 33.29 -4.30
CA PHE A 24 -13.77 32.43 -4.50
C PHE A 24 -13.73 31.85 -5.92
N PRO A 25 -12.64 32.08 -6.68
CA PRO A 25 -12.54 31.59 -8.05
C PRO A 25 -12.26 30.09 -8.15
N LYS A 26 -11.70 29.47 -7.10
CA LYS A 26 -11.26 28.07 -7.10
C LYS A 26 -11.92 27.29 -5.95
N CYS A 27 -12.24 26.03 -6.21
CA CYS A 27 -12.81 25.13 -5.20
C CYS A 27 -12.26 23.70 -5.33
N PHE A 28 -12.08 23.04 -4.18
CA PHE A 28 -11.86 21.60 -4.10
C PHE A 28 -13.13 20.86 -3.69
N ILE A 29 -13.31 19.68 -4.25
CA ILE A 29 -14.27 18.68 -3.77
C ILE A 29 -13.50 17.68 -2.90
N VAL A 30 -13.83 17.60 -1.63
CA VAL A 30 -13.14 16.75 -0.65
C VAL A 30 -14.09 15.70 -0.10
N GLY A 31 -13.68 14.43 -0.15
CA GLY A 31 -14.38 13.33 0.52
C GLY A 31 -14.00 13.25 2.01
N ALA A 32 -14.99 13.09 2.88
CA ALA A 32 -14.83 13.12 4.33
C ALA A 32 -15.34 11.84 5.02
N ASP A 33 -15.18 10.67 4.41
CA ASP A 33 -15.82 9.42 4.86
C ASP A 33 -15.28 8.86 6.20
N ASN A 34 -14.03 9.15 6.58
CA ASN A 34 -13.40 8.65 7.81
C ASN A 34 -12.75 9.75 8.65
N VAL A 35 -13.22 10.98 8.53
CA VAL A 35 -12.60 12.14 9.19
C VAL A 35 -13.28 12.41 10.53
N GLY A 36 -12.50 12.39 11.62
CA GLY A 36 -13.01 12.71 12.95
C GLY A 36 -13.35 14.19 13.11
N SER A 37 -14.29 14.53 13.99
CA SER A 37 -14.67 15.93 14.26
C SER A 37 -13.50 16.80 14.70
N LYS A 38 -12.60 16.26 15.54
CA LYS A 38 -11.38 16.95 15.99
C LYS A 38 -10.42 17.23 14.83
N GLN A 39 -10.26 16.26 13.92
CA GLN A 39 -9.43 16.43 12.72
C GLN A 39 -9.99 17.53 11.81
N MET A 40 -11.31 17.56 11.58
CA MET A 40 -11.94 18.63 10.81
C MET A 40 -11.75 20.01 11.47
N GLN A 41 -11.75 20.08 12.79
CA GLN A 41 -11.45 21.33 13.50
C GLN A 41 -10.01 21.75 13.30
N THR A 42 -9.03 20.84 13.43
CA THR A 42 -7.62 21.14 13.14
C THR A 42 -7.40 21.60 11.70
N ILE A 43 -8.01 20.91 10.72
CA ILE A 43 -7.96 21.31 9.30
C ILE A 43 -8.53 22.72 9.13
N ARG A 44 -9.68 23.01 9.75
CA ARG A 44 -10.27 24.36 9.70
C ARG A 44 -9.39 25.42 10.35
N LEU A 45 -8.66 25.10 11.43
CA LEU A 45 -7.70 26.03 12.03
C LEU A 45 -6.52 26.29 11.09
N SER A 46 -5.94 25.24 10.50
CA SER A 46 -4.81 25.36 9.56
C SER A 46 -5.16 26.14 8.30
N LEU A 47 -6.42 26.06 7.86
CA LEU A 47 -6.91 26.72 6.66
C LEU A 47 -7.41 28.15 6.92
N ARG A 48 -7.43 28.63 8.18
CA ARG A 48 -7.88 30.01 8.47
C ARG A 48 -7.03 31.03 7.72
N GLY A 49 -7.69 31.97 7.06
CA GLY A 49 -7.06 33.03 6.26
C GLY A 49 -6.84 32.64 4.80
N LYS A 50 -6.58 31.36 4.52
CA LYS A 50 -6.29 30.85 3.17
C LYS A 50 -7.51 30.25 2.46
N ALA A 51 -8.30 29.49 3.21
CA ALA A 51 -9.39 28.69 2.65
C ALA A 51 -10.59 28.61 3.59
N VAL A 52 -11.78 28.43 3.00
CA VAL A 52 -13.02 28.22 3.74
C VAL A 52 -13.58 26.84 3.42
N VAL A 53 -13.71 26.01 4.46
CA VAL A 53 -14.31 24.67 4.34
C VAL A 53 -15.81 24.76 4.61
N LEU A 54 -16.62 24.31 3.66
CA LEU A 54 -18.07 24.20 3.77
C LEU A 54 -18.52 22.75 3.54
N MET A 55 -19.15 22.17 4.56
CA MET A 55 -19.83 20.87 4.45
C MET A 55 -21.32 21.08 4.20
N GLY A 56 -21.97 20.15 3.50
CA GLY A 56 -23.38 20.28 3.13
C GLY A 56 -24.06 18.98 2.78
N LYS A 57 -25.40 19.05 2.72
CA LYS A 57 -26.20 17.95 2.18
C LYS A 57 -26.14 17.99 0.65
N ASN A 58 -25.80 16.86 0.02
CA ASN A 58 -25.60 16.75 -1.44
C ASN A 58 -26.76 17.31 -2.26
N THR A 59 -28.01 17.04 -1.84
CA THR A 59 -29.21 17.54 -2.55
C THR A 59 -29.34 19.06 -2.49
N MET A 60 -28.95 19.68 -1.38
CA MET A 60 -28.98 21.13 -1.19
C MET A 60 -27.90 21.81 -2.02
N MET A 61 -26.67 21.29 -1.94
CA MET A 61 -25.53 21.81 -2.71
C MET A 61 -25.79 21.70 -4.22
N ARG A 62 -26.31 20.56 -4.69
CA ARG A 62 -26.67 20.37 -6.09
C ARG A 62 -27.73 21.37 -6.57
N LYS A 63 -28.71 21.68 -5.72
CA LYS A 63 -29.75 22.67 -6.06
C LYS A 63 -29.17 24.09 -6.12
N ALA A 64 -28.26 24.44 -5.22
CA ALA A 64 -27.62 25.76 -5.19
C ALA A 64 -26.79 25.99 -6.45
N ILE A 65 -25.97 25.00 -6.82
CA ILE A 65 -25.10 25.05 -8.00
C ILE A 65 -25.92 25.10 -9.29
N ARG A 66 -27.02 24.35 -9.38
CA ARG A 66 -27.94 24.44 -10.54
C ARG A 66 -28.61 25.80 -10.68
N GLY A 67 -28.91 26.47 -9.56
CA GLY A 67 -29.47 27.83 -9.57
C GLY A 67 -28.46 28.89 -10.02
N HIS A 68 -27.16 28.63 -9.86
CA HIS A 68 -26.06 29.53 -10.26
C HIS A 68 -25.44 29.19 -11.62
N LEU A 69 -26.07 28.28 -12.37
CA LEU A 69 -25.53 27.78 -13.64
C LEU A 69 -25.52 28.86 -14.74
N GLU A 70 -26.40 29.87 -14.63
CA GLU A 70 -26.48 31.00 -15.55
C GLU A 70 -25.23 31.91 -15.47
N ASN A 71 -24.62 32.05 -14.29
CA ASN A 71 -23.44 32.88 -14.11
C ASN A 71 -22.15 32.16 -14.50
N ASN A 72 -22.10 30.83 -14.31
CA ASN A 72 -20.91 30.05 -14.63
C ASN A 72 -21.25 28.63 -15.12
N PRO A 73 -21.12 28.35 -16.44
CA PRO A 73 -21.46 27.06 -17.02
C PRO A 73 -20.48 25.95 -16.61
N ALA A 74 -19.27 26.29 -16.12
CA ALA A 74 -18.29 25.29 -15.68
C ALA A 74 -18.78 24.47 -14.46
N LEU A 75 -19.75 25.00 -13.71
CA LEU A 75 -20.33 24.37 -12.53
C LEU A 75 -21.08 23.07 -12.84
N GLU A 76 -21.54 22.87 -14.07
CA GLU A 76 -22.22 21.64 -14.48
C GLU A 76 -21.29 20.41 -14.35
N LYS A 77 -19.99 20.60 -14.59
CA LYS A 77 -18.97 19.55 -14.46
C LYS A 77 -18.79 19.08 -13.02
N LEU A 78 -19.20 19.86 -12.02
CA LEU A 78 -19.08 19.49 -10.60
C LEU A 78 -20.19 18.53 -10.15
N LEU A 79 -21.37 18.58 -10.79
CA LEU A 79 -22.54 17.78 -10.41
C LEU A 79 -22.30 16.26 -10.30
N PRO A 80 -21.57 15.60 -11.23
CA PRO A 80 -21.31 14.15 -11.13
C PRO A 80 -20.40 13.77 -9.96
N HIS A 81 -19.55 14.70 -9.48
CA HIS A 81 -18.59 14.44 -8.41
C HIS A 81 -19.16 14.65 -7.00
N ILE A 82 -20.35 15.25 -6.86
CA ILE A 82 -21.03 15.43 -5.57
C ILE A 82 -21.79 14.13 -5.21
N LYS A 83 -21.04 13.11 -4.77
CA LYS A 83 -21.53 11.80 -4.31
C LYS A 83 -20.76 11.34 -3.07
N GLY A 84 -21.44 10.70 -2.12
CA GLY A 84 -20.83 10.29 -0.84
C GLY A 84 -20.82 11.41 0.20
N ASN A 85 -19.95 11.30 1.22
CA ASN A 85 -19.77 12.35 2.22
C ASN A 85 -18.78 13.40 1.70
N VAL A 86 -19.29 14.48 1.13
CA VAL A 86 -18.49 15.47 0.40
C VAL A 86 -18.58 16.86 1.02
N GLY A 87 -17.47 17.58 1.00
CA GLY A 87 -17.36 18.99 1.33
C GLY A 87 -16.70 19.80 0.23
N PHE A 88 -16.91 21.11 0.26
CA PHE A 88 -16.21 22.08 -0.56
C PHE A 88 -15.15 22.80 0.25
N VAL A 89 -13.98 23.01 -0.34
CA VAL A 89 -12.95 23.92 0.19
C VAL A 89 -12.73 25.03 -0.83
N PHE A 90 -13.11 26.25 -0.46
CA PHE A 90 -13.02 27.44 -1.30
C PHE A 90 -11.73 28.20 -1.03
N THR A 91 -11.04 28.61 -2.10
CA THR A 91 -9.67 29.15 -2.00
C THR A 91 -9.42 30.23 -3.04
N LYS A 92 -8.65 31.25 -2.65
CA LYS A 92 -8.12 32.27 -3.59
C LYS A 92 -6.68 31.98 -3.99
N GLU A 93 -5.94 31.29 -3.13
CA GLU A 93 -4.54 30.88 -3.33
C GLU A 93 -4.40 29.78 -4.40
N ASP A 94 -3.19 29.26 -4.56
CA ASP A 94 -2.90 28.24 -5.55
C ASP A 94 -3.35 26.83 -5.13
N LEU A 95 -3.72 26.02 -6.12
CA LEU A 95 -4.27 24.69 -5.89
C LEU A 95 -3.22 23.73 -5.31
N ALA A 96 -1.95 23.86 -5.73
CA ALA A 96 -0.89 22.99 -5.28
C ALA A 96 -0.64 23.15 -3.77
N GLU A 97 -0.48 24.39 -3.31
CA GLU A 97 -0.20 24.69 -1.90
C GLU A 97 -1.30 24.19 -0.97
N ILE A 98 -2.57 24.40 -1.33
CA ILE A 98 -3.70 23.92 -0.51
C ILE A 98 -3.80 22.40 -0.53
N ARG A 99 -3.51 21.76 -1.67
CA ARG A 99 -3.48 20.30 -1.73
C ARG A 99 -2.41 19.75 -0.78
N ASP A 100 -1.23 20.33 -0.78
CA ASP A 100 -0.12 19.88 0.06
C ASP A 100 -0.45 20.10 1.54
N LEU A 101 -1.00 21.27 1.91
CA LEU A 101 -1.50 21.54 3.26
C LEU A 101 -2.61 20.56 3.70
N LEU A 102 -3.50 20.16 2.80
CA LEU A 102 -4.54 19.16 3.08
C LEU A 102 -3.94 17.75 3.27
N LEU A 103 -2.90 17.41 2.51
CA LEU A 103 -2.22 16.13 2.58
C LEU A 103 -1.30 16.01 3.82
N GLU A 104 -0.63 17.09 4.20
CA GLU A 104 0.19 17.16 5.42
C GLU A 104 -0.64 16.93 6.68
N ASN A 105 -1.87 17.45 6.70
CA ASN A 105 -2.79 17.29 7.83
C ASN A 105 -3.60 15.97 7.80
N LYS A 106 -3.13 14.97 7.04
CA LYS A 106 -3.71 13.63 7.04
C LYS A 106 -3.29 12.89 8.32
N VAL A 107 -4.24 12.70 9.23
CA VAL A 107 -4.02 11.93 10.44
C VAL A 107 -4.01 10.43 10.11
N PRO A 108 -2.96 9.67 10.47
CA PRO A 108 -3.01 8.22 10.40
C PRO A 108 -4.02 7.72 11.43
N ALA A 109 -5.13 7.17 10.94
CA ALA A 109 -6.14 6.54 11.79
C ALA A 109 -5.86 5.03 11.88
N ALA A 110 -5.95 4.49 13.09
CA ALA A 110 -5.94 3.04 13.28
C ALA A 110 -7.12 2.40 12.53
N ALA A 111 -6.89 1.20 11.99
CA ALA A 111 -7.93 0.43 11.34
C ALA A 111 -9.09 0.19 12.32
N ARG A 112 -10.32 0.45 11.87
CA ARG A 112 -11.53 0.20 12.67
C ARG A 112 -12.09 -1.18 12.31
N ALA A 113 -12.56 -1.92 13.31
CA ALA A 113 -13.23 -3.19 13.08
C ALA A 113 -14.42 -3.01 12.13
N GLY A 114 -14.51 -3.86 11.10
CA GLY A 114 -15.55 -3.80 10.06
C GLY A 114 -15.34 -2.75 8.96
N ALA A 115 -14.27 -1.95 9.01
CA ALA A 115 -13.92 -1.06 7.91
C ALA A 115 -13.14 -1.80 6.82
N ILE A 116 -13.43 -1.50 5.56
CA ILE A 116 -12.65 -2.01 4.42
C ILE A 116 -11.28 -1.35 4.46
N ALA A 117 -10.22 -2.16 4.41
CA ALA A 117 -8.85 -1.67 4.38
C ALA A 117 -8.56 -1.02 3.01
N PRO A 118 -8.19 0.27 2.95
CA PRO A 118 -7.87 0.94 1.69
C PRO A 118 -6.45 0.62 1.20
N CYS A 119 -5.56 0.22 2.11
CA CYS A 119 -4.19 -0.19 1.83
C CYS A 119 -3.90 -1.51 2.55
N ASP A 120 -2.90 -2.24 2.09
CA ASP A 120 -2.45 -3.48 2.70
C ASP A 120 -1.95 -3.25 4.13
N VAL A 121 -2.44 -4.05 5.07
CA VAL A 121 -2.03 -4.00 6.48
C VAL A 121 -0.94 -5.05 6.69
N THR A 122 0.28 -4.60 6.98
CA THR A 122 1.41 -5.48 7.28
C THR A 122 1.76 -5.40 8.76
N VAL A 123 2.20 -6.53 9.32
CA VAL A 123 2.63 -6.63 10.72
C VAL A 123 4.12 -6.99 10.74
N PRO A 124 5.00 -6.12 11.29
CA PRO A 124 6.43 -6.39 11.34
C PRO A 124 6.74 -7.51 12.33
N ALA A 125 7.81 -8.25 12.07
CA ALA A 125 8.32 -9.27 12.99
C ALA A 125 8.96 -8.57 14.20
N GLN A 126 8.30 -8.62 15.36
CA GLN A 126 8.76 -7.96 16.56
C GLN A 126 8.18 -8.64 17.81
N ASN A 127 8.87 -8.50 18.94
CA ASN A 127 8.33 -8.86 20.25
C ASN A 127 7.19 -7.91 20.65
N THR A 128 6.03 -8.46 20.96
CA THR A 128 4.82 -7.70 21.31
C THR A 128 4.79 -7.25 22.77
N GLY A 129 5.61 -7.85 23.64
CA GLY A 129 5.57 -7.61 25.08
C GLY A 129 4.29 -8.11 25.77
N LEU A 130 3.42 -8.82 25.04
CA LEU A 130 2.22 -9.44 25.59
C LEU A 130 2.56 -10.80 26.20
N GLY A 131 1.89 -11.12 27.31
CA GLY A 131 1.99 -12.43 27.95
C GLY A 131 1.38 -13.55 27.10
N PRO A 132 1.71 -14.82 27.40
CA PRO A 132 1.37 -15.97 26.56
C PRO A 132 -0.13 -16.29 26.47
N GLU A 133 -0.95 -15.73 27.37
CA GLU A 133 -2.40 -15.94 27.43
C GLU A 133 -3.13 -15.52 26.14
N LYS A 134 -2.58 -14.53 25.41
CA LYS A 134 -3.23 -13.94 24.23
C LYS A 134 -2.72 -14.52 22.90
N THR A 135 -1.99 -15.63 22.91
CA THR A 135 -1.48 -16.29 21.70
C THR A 135 -2.59 -16.75 20.75
N SER A 136 -3.72 -17.19 21.29
CA SER A 136 -4.89 -17.66 20.52
C SER A 136 -5.49 -16.58 19.62
N PHE A 137 -5.45 -15.30 20.04
CA PHE A 137 -5.95 -14.19 19.23
C PHE A 137 -5.15 -13.98 17.94
N PHE A 138 -3.82 -14.11 18.02
CA PHE A 138 -2.95 -13.95 16.84
C PHE A 138 -3.08 -15.14 15.89
N GLN A 139 -3.23 -16.35 16.43
CA GLN A 139 -3.45 -17.56 15.64
C GLN A 139 -4.78 -17.51 14.88
N ALA A 140 -5.86 -17.02 15.51
CA ALA A 140 -7.16 -16.84 14.86
C ALA A 140 -7.12 -15.85 13.68
N LEU A 141 -6.21 -14.88 13.71
CA LEU A 141 -5.97 -13.92 12.62
C LEU A 141 -4.97 -14.44 11.57
N GLY A 142 -4.48 -15.68 11.70
CA GLY A 142 -3.49 -16.26 10.79
C GLY A 142 -2.07 -15.69 10.95
N ILE A 143 -1.78 -15.00 12.05
CA ILE A 143 -0.46 -14.44 12.33
C ILE A 143 0.38 -15.49 13.08
N THR A 144 1.50 -15.89 12.50
CA THR A 144 2.44 -16.84 13.10
C THR A 144 3.19 -16.19 14.26
N THR A 145 3.08 -16.75 15.45
CA THR A 145 3.74 -16.25 16.67
C THR A 145 4.51 -17.35 17.37
N LYS A 146 5.60 -16.99 18.06
CA LYS A 146 6.41 -17.87 18.92
C LYS A 146 6.54 -17.26 20.30
N ILE A 147 6.52 -18.09 21.34
CA ILE A 147 6.77 -17.63 22.71
C ILE A 147 8.28 -17.64 22.93
N SER A 148 8.86 -16.46 23.15
CA SER A 148 10.27 -16.28 23.49
C SER A 148 10.35 -15.54 24.82
N ARG A 149 11.09 -16.11 25.77
CA ARG A 149 11.34 -15.50 27.10
C ARG A 149 10.06 -15.06 27.84
N GLY A 150 8.97 -15.82 27.71
CA GLY A 150 7.69 -15.51 28.37
C GLY A 150 6.84 -14.42 27.70
N THR A 151 7.28 -13.91 26.54
CA THR A 151 6.57 -12.91 25.73
C THR A 151 6.29 -13.43 24.32
N ILE A 152 5.22 -12.95 23.68
CA ILE A 152 4.85 -13.35 22.32
C ILE A 152 5.68 -12.56 21.29
N GLU A 153 6.47 -13.26 20.49
CA GLU A 153 7.15 -12.73 19.31
C GLU A 153 6.38 -13.07 18.04
N ILE A 154 6.13 -12.06 17.21
CA ILE A 154 5.53 -12.26 15.89
C ILE A 154 6.65 -12.68 14.93
N LEU A 155 6.52 -13.88 14.38
CA LEU A 155 7.32 -14.31 13.24
C LEU A 155 6.64 -13.72 12.01
N GLY A 156 7.32 -12.83 11.29
CA GLY A 156 6.76 -12.10 10.15
C GLY A 156 6.00 -13.00 9.17
N VAL A 157 4.97 -12.44 8.53
CA VAL A 157 4.00 -13.17 7.69
C VAL A 157 4.73 -13.97 6.61
N ARG A 158 4.80 -15.31 6.78
CA ARG A 158 5.54 -16.20 5.87
C ARG A 158 4.74 -16.60 4.63
N ASN A 159 3.42 -16.38 4.62
CA ASN A 159 2.47 -16.91 3.62
C ASN A 159 1.71 -15.82 2.85
N ILE A 160 2.31 -14.64 2.61
CA ILE A 160 1.67 -13.61 1.76
C ILE A 160 1.48 -14.11 0.32
N ALA A 161 2.45 -14.89 -0.20
CA ALA A 161 2.42 -15.36 -1.58
C ALA A 161 1.27 -16.35 -1.83
N SER A 162 1.01 -17.31 -0.93
CA SER A 162 -0.08 -18.29 -1.10
C SER A 162 -1.46 -17.64 -1.00
N VAL A 163 -1.64 -16.71 -0.06
CA VAL A 163 -2.90 -15.97 0.12
C VAL A 163 -3.17 -15.05 -1.06
N CYS A 164 -2.14 -14.34 -1.57
CA CYS A 164 -2.28 -13.50 -2.77
C CYS A 164 -2.60 -14.31 -4.03
N LEU A 165 -2.09 -15.54 -4.16
CA LEU A 165 -2.38 -16.43 -5.29
C LEU A 165 -3.83 -16.94 -5.27
N GLU A 166 -4.38 -17.26 -4.10
CA GLU A 166 -5.79 -17.68 -3.97
C GLU A 166 -6.77 -16.53 -4.19
N ILE A 167 -6.43 -15.34 -3.70
CA ILE A 167 -7.26 -14.13 -3.88
C ILE A 167 -7.16 -13.59 -5.32
N GLY A 168 -6.15 -14.00 -6.09
CA GLY A 168 -5.92 -13.53 -7.46
C GLY A 168 -5.43 -12.10 -7.54
N TYR A 169 -4.86 -11.57 -6.45
CA TYR A 169 -4.34 -10.20 -6.40
C TYR A 169 -2.82 -10.20 -6.61
N PRO A 170 -2.30 -9.55 -7.67
CA PRO A 170 -0.88 -9.55 -7.97
C PRO A 170 -0.14 -8.56 -7.05
N THR A 171 0.70 -9.09 -6.16
CA THR A 171 1.67 -8.36 -5.35
C THR A 171 3.07 -8.78 -5.78
N LEU A 172 4.11 -7.99 -5.45
CA LEU A 172 5.50 -8.30 -5.85
C LEU A 172 5.94 -9.73 -5.49
N ALA A 173 5.40 -10.29 -4.40
CA ALA A 173 5.67 -11.66 -3.98
C ALA A 173 4.86 -12.73 -4.74
N SER A 174 3.66 -12.43 -5.27
CA SER A 174 2.82 -13.42 -5.96
C SER A 174 3.08 -13.51 -7.46
N VAL A 175 3.51 -12.41 -8.11
CA VAL A 175 3.78 -12.34 -9.56
C VAL A 175 4.62 -13.51 -10.12
N PRO A 176 5.77 -13.91 -9.54
CA PRO A 176 6.55 -15.01 -10.10
C PRO A 176 5.78 -16.33 -10.12
N HIS A 177 4.99 -16.58 -9.08
CA HIS A 177 4.20 -17.81 -8.97
C HIS A 177 2.97 -17.82 -9.88
N THR A 178 2.32 -16.67 -10.11
CA THR A 178 1.17 -16.57 -11.03
C THR A 178 1.60 -16.86 -12.47
N ILE A 179 2.76 -16.35 -12.89
CA ILE A 179 3.32 -16.58 -14.22
C ILE A 179 3.70 -18.07 -14.40
N ILE A 180 4.38 -18.66 -13.42
CA ILE A 180 4.75 -20.09 -13.45
C ILE A 180 3.51 -20.99 -13.51
N ASN A 181 2.46 -20.69 -12.75
CA ASN A 181 1.23 -21.48 -12.76
C ASN A 181 0.46 -21.33 -14.08
N GLY A 182 0.41 -20.14 -14.67
CA GLY A 182 -0.13 -19.93 -16.01
C GLY A 182 0.62 -20.75 -17.06
N TYR A 183 1.96 -20.73 -17.00
CA TYR A 183 2.81 -21.51 -17.89
C TYR A 183 2.59 -23.03 -17.74
N LYS A 184 2.48 -23.53 -16.50
CA LYS A 184 2.14 -24.95 -16.23
C LYS A 184 0.80 -25.37 -16.83
N ARG A 185 -0.22 -24.50 -16.78
CA ARG A 185 -1.55 -24.79 -17.37
C ARG A 185 -1.48 -24.87 -18.89
N VAL A 186 -0.77 -23.95 -19.54
CA VAL A 186 -0.56 -23.96 -21.00
C VAL A 186 0.24 -25.19 -21.44
N LEU A 187 1.29 -25.54 -20.69
CA LEU A 187 2.08 -26.74 -20.95
C LEU A 187 1.25 -28.02 -20.77
N ALA A 188 0.41 -28.11 -19.75
CA ALA A 188 -0.47 -29.26 -19.54
C ALA A 188 -1.43 -29.45 -20.73
N ILE A 189 -2.05 -28.37 -21.20
CA ILE A 189 -2.92 -28.39 -22.40
C ILE A 189 -2.13 -28.81 -23.65
N ALA A 190 -0.90 -28.32 -23.84
CA ALA A 190 -0.06 -28.67 -24.99
C ALA A 190 0.43 -30.12 -24.97
N VAL A 191 0.59 -30.71 -23.79
CA VAL A 191 0.88 -32.15 -23.63
C VAL A 191 -0.37 -32.98 -23.95
N GLU A 192 -1.55 -32.58 -23.47
CA GLU A 192 -2.80 -33.32 -23.72
C GLU A 192 -3.29 -33.23 -25.18
N THR A 193 -3.03 -32.12 -25.87
CA THR A 193 -3.51 -31.87 -27.24
C THR A 193 -2.47 -32.19 -28.31
N ASP A 194 -1.32 -32.76 -27.92
CA ASP A 194 -0.17 -33.06 -28.78
C ASP A 194 0.37 -31.88 -29.61
N TYR A 195 0.01 -30.64 -29.27
CA TYR A 195 0.48 -29.45 -29.97
C TYR A 195 1.97 -29.20 -29.72
N SER A 196 2.75 -28.94 -30.77
CA SER A 196 4.21 -28.74 -30.70
C SER A 196 4.57 -27.28 -30.52
N PHE A 197 5.42 -26.99 -29.53
CA PHE A 197 6.05 -25.69 -29.34
C PHE A 197 7.45 -25.94 -28.76
N PRO A 198 8.49 -25.12 -29.06
CA PRO A 198 9.87 -25.42 -28.68
C PRO A 198 10.10 -25.70 -27.18
N LEU A 199 9.23 -25.18 -26.33
CA LEU A 199 9.26 -25.42 -24.88
C LEU A 199 8.40 -26.62 -24.45
N ALA A 200 7.34 -26.95 -25.17
CA ALA A 200 6.53 -28.14 -24.95
C ALA A 200 7.27 -29.41 -25.38
N ASP A 201 8.09 -29.34 -26.43
CA ASP A 201 8.87 -30.47 -26.93
C ASP A 201 9.94 -30.91 -25.91
N LYS A 202 10.54 -29.95 -25.19
CA LYS A 202 11.43 -30.23 -24.06
C LYS A 202 10.70 -30.97 -22.95
N VAL A 203 9.47 -30.57 -22.62
CA VAL A 203 8.65 -31.22 -21.57
C VAL A 203 8.15 -32.60 -22.01
N LYS A 204 7.78 -32.77 -23.28
CA LYS A 204 7.44 -34.08 -23.87
C LYS A 204 8.63 -35.04 -23.84
N ALA A 205 9.84 -34.54 -24.11
CA ALA A 205 11.08 -35.32 -23.94
C ALA A 205 11.33 -35.69 -22.46
N PHE A 206 11.08 -34.78 -21.51
CA PHE A 206 11.17 -35.07 -20.06
C PHE A 206 10.16 -36.13 -19.58
N LEU A 207 8.96 -36.17 -20.17
CA LEU A 207 7.93 -37.15 -19.82
C LEU A 207 8.13 -38.51 -20.52
N ALA A 208 8.72 -38.52 -21.72
CA ALA A 208 9.05 -39.74 -22.44
C ALA A 208 10.21 -40.52 -21.79
N ASP A 209 11.24 -39.82 -21.28
CA ASP A 209 12.41 -40.44 -20.65
C ASP A 209 12.67 -39.89 -19.23
N PRO A 210 11.92 -40.37 -18.21
CA PRO A 210 12.10 -39.93 -16.82
C PRO A 210 13.43 -40.38 -16.18
N SER A 211 14.17 -41.32 -16.79
CA SER A 211 15.43 -41.87 -16.25
C SER A 211 16.69 -41.15 -16.73
N ALA A 212 16.64 -40.41 -17.85
CA ALA A 212 17.82 -39.74 -18.43
C ALA A 212 18.38 -38.61 -17.56
N PHE A 213 17.61 -38.12 -16.58
CA PHE A 213 18.06 -37.11 -15.61
C PHE A 213 18.01 -37.56 -14.14
N ALA A 214 17.54 -38.78 -13.83
CA ALA A 214 17.76 -39.37 -12.49
C ALA A 214 19.26 -39.62 -12.23
N ALA A 215 20.03 -39.93 -13.28
CA ALA A 215 21.49 -40.00 -13.23
C ALA A 215 22.17 -38.63 -13.06
N VAL A 216 21.47 -37.52 -13.35
CA VAL A 216 21.96 -36.13 -13.19
C VAL A 216 21.38 -35.46 -11.93
N ALA A 217 20.34 -36.03 -11.32
CA ALA A 217 19.81 -35.61 -10.02
C ALA A 217 20.57 -36.23 -8.83
N ALA A 218 21.26 -37.36 -9.02
CA ALA A 218 22.15 -37.93 -8.02
C ALA A 218 23.27 -36.97 -7.53
N PRO A 219 23.92 -36.14 -8.38
CA PRO A 219 24.86 -35.13 -7.89
C PRO A 219 24.18 -33.89 -7.29
N ALA A 220 22.90 -33.62 -7.55
CA ALA A 220 22.18 -32.49 -6.94
C ALA A 220 21.67 -32.82 -5.53
N ALA A 221 21.25 -34.07 -5.28
CA ALA A 221 20.88 -34.54 -3.94
C ALA A 221 22.12 -34.70 -3.01
N ALA A 222 23.32 -34.92 -3.56
CA ALA A 222 24.56 -34.89 -2.79
C ALA A 222 25.02 -33.46 -2.46
N ALA A 223 24.63 -32.46 -3.26
CA ALA A 223 24.94 -31.05 -3.01
C ALA A 223 24.02 -30.39 -1.95
N GLU A 224 22.82 -30.92 -1.71
CA GLU A 224 21.96 -30.46 -0.60
C GLU A 224 22.22 -31.18 0.73
N ALA A 225 23.02 -32.25 0.73
CA ALA A 225 23.40 -32.99 1.96
C ALA A 225 24.83 -32.69 2.46
N ALA A 226 25.60 -31.84 1.78
CA ALA A 226 26.97 -31.47 2.18
C ALA A 226 27.24 -29.95 2.10
N ALA A 227 26.64 -29.19 3.01
CA ALA A 227 27.22 -27.96 3.58
C ALA A 227 26.48 -27.64 4.90
N PRO A 228 27.13 -27.84 6.06
CA PRO A 228 27.94 -26.74 6.58
C PRO A 228 29.38 -27.17 6.89
N ALA A 229 30.24 -26.15 7.01
CA ALA A 229 31.66 -26.19 7.40
C ALA A 229 32.70 -26.30 6.27
N ALA A 230 32.99 -25.16 5.61
CA ALA A 230 34.36 -24.69 5.34
C ALA A 230 34.31 -23.39 4.50
N ALA A 231 34.25 -22.24 5.17
CA ALA A 231 34.65 -20.93 4.62
C ALA A 231 35.34 -20.15 5.74
N ALA A 232 36.47 -20.71 6.18
CA ALA A 232 37.45 -20.09 7.06
C ALA A 232 38.80 -20.72 6.69
N LYS A 233 39.38 -20.24 5.58
CA LYS A 233 40.79 -20.35 5.13
C LYS A 233 40.84 -20.14 3.61
N GLU A 234 40.88 -18.88 3.20
CA GLU A 234 41.63 -18.37 2.03
C GLU A 234 41.40 -16.85 1.92
N GLU A 235 41.98 -16.13 2.88
CA GLU A 235 42.39 -14.72 2.76
C GLU A 235 43.83 -14.63 3.28
N VAL A 236 44.75 -15.37 2.64
CA VAL A 236 46.21 -15.19 2.75
C VAL A 236 46.80 -15.65 1.43
N LYS A 237 46.79 -14.80 0.40
CA LYS A 237 47.67 -14.78 -0.79
C LYS A 237 47.09 -13.88 -1.90
N GLU A 238 46.92 -12.59 -1.61
CA GLU A 238 46.92 -11.53 -2.64
C GLU A 238 47.60 -10.23 -2.13
N GLU A 239 48.45 -10.33 -1.10
CA GLU A 239 49.40 -9.26 -0.72
C GLU A 239 50.81 -9.87 -0.72
N SER A 240 51.34 -10.14 -1.90
CA SER A 240 52.76 -10.45 -2.08
C SER A 240 53.19 -10.04 -3.48
N GLU A 241 53.07 -8.75 -3.79
CA GLU A 241 53.73 -8.08 -4.92
C GLU A 241 53.58 -6.55 -4.81
N GLU A 242 53.87 -5.99 -3.63
CA GLU A 242 54.24 -4.56 -3.51
C GLU A 242 55.06 -4.35 -2.23
N SER A 243 56.22 -4.99 -2.16
CA SER A 243 57.26 -4.61 -1.19
C SER A 243 58.61 -5.12 -1.68
N ASP A 244 59.28 -4.32 -2.48
CA ASP A 244 60.73 -4.15 -2.38
C ASP A 244 61.14 -2.81 -3.03
N ASP A 245 62.01 -2.10 -2.31
CA ASP A 245 62.79 -0.93 -2.71
C ASP A 245 62.13 0.47 -2.67
N ASP A 246 62.04 1.04 -1.46
CA ASP A 246 62.70 2.35 -1.29
C ASP A 246 63.57 2.37 -0.04
N MET A 247 64.78 2.84 -0.25
CA MET A 247 65.94 2.67 0.59
C MET A 247 66.02 3.77 1.66
N GLY A 248 66.29 3.35 2.89
CA GLY A 248 67.35 3.97 3.68
C GLY A 248 66.98 5.09 4.65
N PHE A 249 67.72 5.07 5.76
CA PHE A 249 67.84 6.07 6.84
C PHE A 249 66.63 6.16 7.79
N GLY A 250 66.73 5.98 9.09
CA GLY A 250 67.87 5.99 10.01
C GLY A 250 67.41 6.65 11.31
N LEU A 251 67.55 5.93 12.44
CA LEU A 251 68.05 6.44 13.72
C LEU A 251 67.36 7.67 14.39
N PHE A 252 66.69 7.43 15.52
CA PHE A 252 66.40 8.39 16.62
C PHE A 252 65.63 9.69 16.25
N ASP A 253 64.30 9.65 16.38
CA ASP A 253 63.47 10.56 17.20
C ASP A 253 62.04 9.97 17.34
#